data_AF-A0A0F9I0S9-F1
#
_entry.id   AF-A0A0F9I0S9-F1
#
_cell.length_a   1.000
_cell.length_b   1.000
_cell.length_c   1.000
_cell.angle_alpha   90.00
_cell.angle_beta   90.00
_cell.angle_gamma   90.00
#
_symmetry.space_group_name_H-M   'P 1'
#
loop_
_entity.id
_entity.type
_entity.pdbx_description
1 polymer ?
#
loop_
_entity_poly.entity_id
_entity_poly.type
_entity_poly.pdbx_seq_one_letter_code
_entity_poly.pdbx_strand_id
1 'polypeptide(L)'
;MKYRSLKHWKYELLDDMECEVDIPEEVETEFIMLSHNRLFVHTYYAWDGPSGPTFDTPTNMRASLFHDALCQLIGEGLLDAKYRKYADELLRTHMLEDQIKDADGLLVIYGAGGRVLYRAK
;
A
#
# COMPACT_ATOMS: atom_id res chain seq x y z
N MET A 1 -0.63 -1.88 11.38
CA MET A 1 -0.81 -3.03 10.48
C MET A 1 -0.13 -4.25 11.10
N LYS A 2 -0.84 -5.37 11.22
CA LYS A 2 -0.25 -6.68 11.59
C LYS A 2 -0.36 -7.64 10.40
N TYR A 3 0.66 -8.46 10.17
CA TYR A 3 0.69 -9.43 9.08
C TYR A 3 1.58 -10.63 9.42
N ARG A 4 1.41 -11.76 8.72
CA ARG A 4 2.30 -12.94 8.79
C ARG A 4 2.83 -13.32 7.41
N SER A 5 3.96 -14.03 7.33
CA SER A 5 4.49 -14.54 6.07
C SER A 5 3.86 -15.88 5.67
N LEU A 6 3.65 -16.09 4.36
CA LEU A 6 3.13 -17.34 3.79
C LEU A 6 4.18 -18.00 2.85
N LYS A 7 3.90 -19.23 2.40
CA LYS A 7 4.78 -20.00 1.50
C LYS A 7 4.55 -19.71 0.01
N HIS A 8 3.32 -19.39 -0.40
CA HIS A 8 2.93 -19.18 -1.81
C HIS A 8 2.62 -17.72 -2.14
N TRP A 9 2.01 -17.01 -1.18
CA TRP A 9 1.93 -15.54 -1.13
C TRP A 9 2.98 -15.02 -0.15
N LYS A 10 3.41 -13.77 -0.26
CA LYS A 10 4.47 -13.26 0.61
C LYS A 10 3.93 -12.92 2.01
N TYR A 11 2.75 -12.30 2.09
CA TYR A 11 2.16 -11.82 3.34
C TYR A 11 0.64 -12.06 3.43
N GLU A 12 0.12 -12.15 4.65
CA GLU A 12 -1.32 -12.22 4.96
C GLU A 12 -1.67 -11.21 6.06
N LEU A 13 -2.73 -10.44 5.84
CA LEU A 13 -3.16 -9.35 6.71
C LEU A 13 -3.87 -9.90 7.95
N LEU A 14 -3.57 -9.36 9.14
CA LEU A 14 -4.12 -9.85 10.41
C LEU A 14 -5.06 -8.85 11.10
N ASP A 15 -5.17 -7.63 10.59
CA ASP A 15 -6.14 -6.62 11.03
C ASP A 15 -6.63 -5.86 9.80
N ASP A 16 -7.90 -5.49 9.76
CA ASP A 16 -8.49 -4.68 8.69
C ASP A 16 -7.73 -3.37 8.48
N MET A 17 -7.63 -2.95 7.22
CA MET A 17 -6.94 -1.74 6.80
C MET A 17 -7.80 -0.92 5.84
N GLU A 18 -7.67 0.40 5.91
CA GLU A 18 -8.36 1.31 4.99
C GLU A 18 -7.48 2.49 4.55
N CYS A 19 -7.81 3.05 3.40
CA CYS A 19 -7.34 4.36 2.95
C CYS A 19 -8.43 5.10 2.15
N GLU A 20 -8.28 6.42 2.07
CA GLU A 20 -9.08 7.25 1.18
C GLU A 20 -8.54 7.15 -0.24
N VAL A 21 -9.45 7.09 -1.22
CA VAL A 21 -9.14 6.97 -2.64
C VAL A 21 -10.09 7.83 -3.47
N ASP A 22 -9.61 8.41 -4.56
CA ASP A 22 -10.42 9.19 -5.50
C ASP A 22 -10.99 8.27 -6.59
N ILE A 23 -11.75 7.27 -6.15
CA ILE A 23 -12.37 6.26 -7.01
C ILE A 23 -13.86 6.17 -6.63
N PRO A 24 -14.77 6.74 -7.44
CA PRO A 24 -16.20 6.78 -7.16
C PRO A 24 -16.94 5.47 -7.52
N GLU A 25 -16.22 4.42 -7.89
CA GLU A 25 -16.79 3.11 -8.20
C GLU A 25 -17.02 2.30 -6.92
N GLU A 26 -18.00 1.42 -6.94
CA GLU A 26 -18.31 0.54 -5.82
C GLU A 26 -18.00 -0.90 -6.19
N VAL A 27 -17.22 -1.57 -5.35
CA VAL A 27 -16.80 -2.96 -5.54
C VAL A 27 -16.81 -3.65 -4.19
N GLU A 28 -17.32 -4.88 -4.14
CA GLU A 28 -17.28 -5.70 -2.93
C GLU A 28 -16.87 -7.13 -3.29
N THR A 29 -15.80 -7.60 -2.67
CA THR A 29 -15.30 -8.98 -2.72
C THR A 29 -15.19 -9.52 -1.30
N GLU A 30 -14.75 -10.77 -1.15
CA GLU A 30 -14.53 -11.38 0.17
C GLU A 30 -13.53 -10.60 1.04
N PHE A 31 -12.52 -9.97 0.42
CA PHE A 31 -11.42 -9.33 1.14
C PHE A 31 -11.20 -7.86 0.80
N ILE A 32 -11.85 -7.33 -0.23
CA ILE A 32 -11.67 -5.95 -0.68
C ILE A 32 -13.03 -5.31 -0.86
N MET A 33 -13.23 -4.14 -0.24
CA MET A 33 -14.40 -3.31 -0.47
C MET A 33 -13.94 -1.92 -0.90
N LEU A 34 -14.49 -1.43 -2.00
CA LEU A 34 -14.36 -0.06 -2.45
C LEU A 34 -15.74 0.59 -2.34
N SER A 35 -15.86 1.60 -1.49
CA SER A 35 -17.14 2.28 -1.28
C SER A 35 -16.90 3.70 -0.76
N HIS A 36 -17.71 4.66 -1.22
CA HIS A 36 -17.64 6.05 -0.76
C HIS A 36 -16.21 6.65 -0.79
N ASN A 37 -15.47 6.44 -1.89
CA ASN A 37 -14.09 6.94 -2.03
C ASN A 37 -13.14 6.40 -0.95
N ARG A 38 -13.40 5.18 -0.47
CA ARG A 38 -12.57 4.48 0.51
C ARG A 38 -12.34 3.04 0.08
N LEU A 39 -11.09 2.62 0.18
CA LEU A 39 -10.66 1.25 -0.03
C LEU A 39 -10.48 0.59 1.33
N PHE A 40 -11.18 -0.50 1.54
CA PHE A 40 -11.09 -1.38 2.71
C PHE A 40 -10.47 -2.70 2.25
N VAL A 41 -9.49 -3.17 3.01
CA VAL A 41 -8.85 -4.48 2.83
C VAL A 41 -9.02 -5.24 4.13
N HIS A 42 -9.77 -6.32 4.08
CA HIS A 42 -10.14 -7.10 5.24
C HIS A 42 -9.03 -8.09 5.63
N THR A 43 -9.09 -8.46 6.90
CA THR A 43 -8.25 -9.49 7.50
C THR A 43 -8.24 -10.77 6.66
N TYR A 44 -7.10 -11.46 6.64
CA TYR A 44 -6.77 -12.63 5.84
C TYR A 44 -6.54 -12.39 4.34
N TYR A 45 -6.62 -11.15 3.86
CA TYR A 45 -6.14 -10.80 2.53
C TYR A 45 -4.65 -11.15 2.38
N ALA A 46 -4.30 -11.89 1.33
CA ALA A 46 -2.93 -12.26 1.00
C ALA A 46 -2.39 -11.38 -0.13
N TRP A 47 -1.15 -10.90 0.00
CA TRP A 47 -0.53 -10.02 -1.00
C TRP A 47 0.98 -10.23 -1.11
N ASP A 48 1.59 -9.66 -2.15
CA ASP A 48 2.99 -9.90 -2.50
C ASP A 48 3.97 -8.98 -1.77
N GLY A 49 3.47 -7.93 -1.11
CA GLY A 49 4.29 -6.93 -0.46
C GLY A 49 4.98 -5.99 -1.43
N PRO A 50 5.84 -5.10 -0.93
CA PRO A 50 6.53 -4.14 -1.78
C PRO A 50 7.49 -4.87 -2.72
N SER A 51 7.48 -4.47 -3.99
CA SER A 51 8.34 -5.01 -5.04
C SER A 51 9.55 -4.10 -5.32
N GLY A 52 10.60 -4.66 -5.94
CA GLY A 52 11.83 -3.93 -6.31
C GLY A 52 12.89 -3.85 -5.20
N PRO A 53 13.84 -2.89 -5.24
CA PRO A 53 14.87 -2.68 -4.20
C PRO A 53 14.31 -2.08 -2.90
N THR A 54 12.99 -2.16 -2.73
CA THR A 54 12.22 -1.50 -1.68
C THR A 54 12.30 -2.33 -0.42
N PHE A 55 12.77 -1.73 0.68
CA PHE A 55 12.80 -2.41 1.98
C PHE A 55 11.39 -2.58 2.53
N ASP A 56 11.16 -3.71 3.20
CA ASP A 56 9.92 -4.02 3.92
C ASP A 56 9.80 -3.15 5.19
N THR A 57 9.53 -1.86 5.00
CA THR A 57 9.16 -0.93 6.08
C THR A 57 7.65 -0.96 6.31
N PRO A 58 7.14 -0.66 7.51
CA PRO A 58 5.68 -0.63 7.76
C PRO A 58 4.90 0.20 6.74
N THR A 59 5.47 1.33 6.31
CA THR A 59 4.95 2.19 5.26
C THR A 59 4.86 1.50 3.91
N ASN A 60 5.97 0.93 3.44
CA ASN A 60 6.02 0.29 2.13
C ASN A 60 5.12 -0.94 2.09
N MET A 61 5.01 -1.64 3.23
CA MET A 61 4.08 -2.75 3.42
C MET A 61 2.62 -2.29 3.34
N ARG A 62 2.26 -1.17 3.97
CA ARG A 62 0.90 -0.60 3.86
C ARG A 62 0.60 -0.08 2.46
N ALA A 63 1.54 0.63 1.84
CA ALA A 63 1.35 1.20 0.51
C ALA A 63 1.21 0.10 -0.56
N SER A 64 2.04 -0.94 -0.49
CA SER A 64 1.92 -2.11 -1.38
C SER A 64 0.63 -2.90 -1.17
N LEU A 65 0.12 -3.00 0.06
CA LEU A 65 -1.17 -3.65 0.34
C LEU A 65 -2.30 -3.01 -0.48
N PHE A 66 -2.44 -1.67 -0.44
CA PHE A 66 -3.50 -0.98 -1.18
C PHE A 66 -3.28 -1.02 -2.69
N HIS A 67 -2.03 -0.96 -3.13
CA HIS A 67 -1.68 -1.10 -4.54
C HIS A 67 -2.04 -2.47 -5.10
N ASP A 68 -1.67 -3.54 -4.40
CA ASP A 68 -1.98 -4.92 -4.80
C ASP A 68 -3.50 -5.16 -4.81
N ALA A 69 -4.23 -4.64 -3.82
CA ALA A 69 -5.69 -4.73 -3.77
C ALA A 69 -6.35 -4.07 -5.00
N LEU A 70 -5.96 -2.84 -5.33
CA LEU A 70 -6.48 -2.16 -6.53
C LEU A 70 -6.06 -2.89 -7.82
N CYS A 71 -4.82 -3.37 -7.89
CA CYS A 71 -4.33 -4.13 -9.03
C CYS A 71 -5.08 -5.45 -9.22
N GLN A 72 -5.46 -6.13 -8.13
CA GLN A 72 -6.28 -7.34 -8.19
C GLN A 72 -7.67 -7.03 -8.74
N LEU A 73 -8.35 -6.00 -8.22
CA LEU A 73 -9.68 -5.61 -8.74
C LEU A 73 -9.64 -5.28 -10.23
N ILE A 74 -8.58 -4.60 -10.69
CA ILE A 74 -8.37 -4.31 -12.12
C ILE A 74 -8.12 -5.60 -12.91
N GLY A 75 -7.26 -6.49 -12.39
CA GLY A 75 -6.92 -7.76 -13.04
C GLY A 75 -8.11 -8.71 -13.17
N GLU A 76 -9.03 -8.67 -12.21
CA GLU A 76 -10.30 -9.42 -12.22
C GLU A 76 -11.40 -8.73 -13.05
N GLY A 77 -11.16 -7.50 -13.53
CA GLY A 77 -12.14 -6.72 -14.29
C GLY A 77 -13.28 -6.16 -13.44
N LEU A 78 -13.12 -6.13 -12.12
CA LEU A 78 -14.07 -5.55 -11.16
C LEU A 78 -13.90 -4.03 -11.01
N LEU A 79 -12.72 -3.51 -11.33
CA LEU A 79 -12.40 -2.09 -11.35
C LEU A 79 -11.89 -1.69 -12.74
N ASP A 80 -12.32 -0.54 -13.25
CA ASP A 80 -11.91 -0.06 -14.58
C ASP A 80 -10.38 0.11 -14.66
N ALA A 81 -9.78 -0.42 -15.74
CA ALA A 81 -8.34 -0.33 -15.99
C ALA A 81 -7.81 1.10 -16.05
N LYS A 82 -8.66 2.11 -16.26
CA LYS A 82 -8.29 3.54 -16.18
C LYS A 82 -7.67 3.91 -14.81
N TYR A 83 -8.02 3.20 -13.73
CA TYR A 83 -7.47 3.45 -12.39
C TYR A 83 -6.10 2.84 -12.16
N ARG A 84 -5.51 2.12 -13.13
CA ARG A 84 -4.17 1.55 -12.97
C ARG A 84 -3.13 2.60 -12.64
N LYS A 85 -3.16 3.72 -13.37
CA LYS A 85 -2.24 4.83 -13.14
C LYS A 85 -2.46 5.48 -11.77
N TYR A 86 -3.72 5.60 -11.36
CA TYR A 86 -4.07 6.11 -10.04
C TYR A 86 -3.54 5.21 -8.92
N ALA A 87 -3.67 3.89 -9.05
CA ALA A 87 -3.12 2.94 -8.08
C ALA A 87 -1.59 3.08 -7.96
N ASP A 88 -0.88 3.19 -9.10
CA ASP A 88 0.58 3.41 -9.11
C ASP A 88 0.98 4.75 -8.46
N GLU A 89 0.18 5.81 -8.64
CA GLU A 89 0.38 7.11 -7.99
C GLU A 89 0.10 7.05 -6.49
N LEU A 90 -0.97 6.37 -6.08
CA LEU A 90 -1.34 6.15 -4.67
C LEU A 90 -0.22 5.42 -3.91
N LEU A 91 0.36 4.37 -4.52
CA LEU A 91 1.54 3.67 -3.99
C LEU A 91 2.69 4.65 -3.71
N ARG A 92 3.03 5.49 -4.69
CA ARG A 92 4.13 6.47 -4.57
C ARG A 92 3.84 7.50 -3.49
N THR A 93 2.61 8.00 -3.44
CA THR A 93 2.19 9.00 -2.43
C THR A 93 2.31 8.42 -1.03
N HIS A 94 1.72 7.26 -0.75
CA HIS A 94 1.82 6.63 0.57
C HIS A 94 3.25 6.25 0.95
N MET A 95 4.05 5.79 -0.02
CA MET A 95 5.47 5.55 0.24
C MET A 95 6.20 6.84 0.64
N LEU A 96 5.86 7.99 0.06
CA LEU A 96 6.50 9.29 0.35
C LEU A 96 5.92 9.98 1.60
N GLU A 97 4.65 9.78 1.93
CA GLU A 97 3.97 10.45 3.05
C GLU A 97 4.53 10.04 4.42
N ASP A 98 4.88 8.76 4.61
CA ASP A 98 5.54 8.33 5.86
C ASP A 98 7.07 8.50 5.80
N GLN A 99 7.65 8.91 4.65
CA GLN A 99 9.05 9.38 4.57
C GLN A 99 9.13 10.82 5.11
N ILE A 100 8.79 10.99 6.40
CA ILE A 100 8.71 12.30 7.04
C ILE A 100 10.09 12.95 7.12
N LYS A 101 10.03 14.25 6.89
CA LYS A 101 11.12 15.20 6.88
C LYS A 101 11.64 15.49 8.29
N ASP A 102 12.93 15.81 8.45
CA ASP A 102 13.44 16.28 9.75
C ASP A 102 12.87 17.66 10.13
N ALA A 103 13.26 18.18 11.30
CA ALA A 103 12.78 19.45 11.84
C ALA A 103 12.97 20.66 10.90
N ASP A 104 13.88 20.54 9.92
CA ASP A 104 14.19 21.57 8.92
C ASP A 104 13.43 21.35 7.59
N GLY A 105 12.55 20.33 7.52
CA GLY A 105 11.78 20.03 6.33
C GLY A 105 12.57 19.25 5.25
N LEU A 106 13.74 18.68 5.59
CA LEU A 106 14.53 17.86 4.67
C LEU A 106 13.98 16.45 4.61
N LEU A 107 13.82 15.88 3.42
CA LEU A 107 13.43 14.48 3.26
C LEU A 107 14.49 13.57 3.89
N VAL A 108 14.12 12.77 4.89
CA VAL A 108 15.01 11.82 5.55
C VAL A 108 14.44 10.41 5.46
N ILE A 109 15.19 9.52 4.80
CA ILE A 109 14.85 8.10 4.72
C ILE A 109 15.71 7.35 5.74
N TYR A 110 15.09 6.56 6.61
CA TYR A 110 15.80 5.73 7.58
C TYR A 110 15.80 4.26 7.16
N GLY A 111 16.90 3.56 7.45
CA GLY A 111 17.09 2.14 7.24
C GLY A 111 17.06 1.36 8.55
N ALA A 112 17.07 0.03 8.45
CA ALA A 112 17.09 -0.87 9.59
C ALA A 112 18.27 -0.52 10.54
N GLY A 113 17.96 -0.28 11.82
CA GLY A 113 18.93 0.20 12.82
C GLY A 113 18.97 1.72 13.02
N GLY A 114 18.00 2.47 12.48
CA GLY A 114 17.87 3.92 12.70
C GLY A 114 18.90 4.75 11.93
N ARG A 115 19.57 4.15 10.94
CA ARG A 115 20.56 4.85 10.10
C ARG A 115 19.84 5.68 9.03
N VAL A 116 20.27 6.92 8.84
CA VAL A 116 19.82 7.72 7.69
C VAL A 116 20.40 7.11 6.42
N LEU A 117 19.53 6.65 5.51
CA LEU A 117 19.88 6.13 4.19
C LEU A 117 19.97 7.24 3.14
N TYR A 118 19.15 8.28 3.28
CA TYR A 118 19.09 9.37 2.32
C TYR A 118 18.61 10.66 2.99
N ARG A 119 19.29 11.77 2.68
CA ARG A 119 18.92 13.12 3.08
C ARG A 119 19.07 14.06 1.88
N ALA A 120 17.96 14.56 1.36
CA ALA A 120 17.97 15.56 0.27
C ALA A 120 18.01 16.97 0.85
N LYS A 121 18.96 17.80 0.39
CA LYS A 121 19.02 19.25 0.66
C LYS A 121 18.03 20.03 -0.18
#